data_AF-A0A413PQ09-F1
#
_entry.id   AF-A0A413PQ09-F1
#
_cell.length_a   1.000
_cell.length_b   1.000
_cell.length_c   1.000
_cell.angle_alpha   90.00
_cell.angle_beta   90.00
_cell.angle_gamma   90.00
#
_symmetry.space_group_name_H-M   'P 1'
#
loop_
_entity.id
_entity.type
_entity.pdbx_description
1 polymer ?
#
loop_
_entity_poly.entity_id
_entity_poly.type
_entity_poly.pdbx_seq_one_letter_code
_entity_poly.pdbx_strand_id
1 'polypeptide(L)'
;MDLSGKKYKKADTLYEKRISRYTVFIYGHGLGSLIVRMDCIHEKGINGVILSGTSGKQKYCWRKILLAALLKRIWGAEHRSVYLEKDIEKRLNHRFLKEQDTYSWIAANEKIRREYSRIYSEHLPVTVAAYEDILKMLALVSTRKWYRSVNEDIPILLLGGKEDPIGNGGKGILEVHRQLEDTRHWVELHLYEGMRHNICDEVRRDEVYTDMLQWMKLHMNEEYELQ
;
A
#
# COMPACT_ATOMS: atom_id res chain seq x y z
N MET A 1 -26.58 3.10 -30.96
CA MET A 1 -26.05 1.74 -30.76
C MET A 1 -25.86 1.53 -29.28
N ASP A 2 -26.77 0.75 -28.70
CA ASP A 2 -26.76 0.29 -27.31
C ASP A 2 -25.64 -0.74 -27.13
N LEU A 3 -24.73 -0.49 -26.18
CA LEU A 3 -23.73 -1.47 -25.72
C LEU A 3 -24.10 -1.93 -24.31
N SER A 4 -25.29 -2.51 -24.22
CA SER A 4 -25.78 -3.23 -23.05
C SER A 4 -24.95 -4.50 -22.80
N GLY A 5 -24.15 -4.42 -21.74
CA GLY A 5 -23.97 -5.48 -20.73
C GLY A 5 -24.06 -6.94 -21.18
N LYS A 6 -23.00 -7.48 -21.78
CA LYS A 6 -22.80 -8.94 -21.81
C LYS A 6 -21.37 -9.36 -21.49
N LYS A 7 -21.32 -10.13 -20.38
CA LYS A 7 -20.37 -11.21 -20.02
C LYS A 7 -19.06 -10.84 -19.33
N TYR A 8 -19.14 -10.59 -18.02
CA TYR A 8 -18.19 -11.17 -17.05
C TYR A 8 -18.85 -11.88 -15.85
N LYS A 9 -20.19 -11.89 -15.72
CA LYS A 9 -20.92 -12.45 -14.55
C LYS A 9 -20.78 -13.96 -14.24
N LYS A 10 -20.11 -14.76 -15.08
CA LYS A 10 -20.06 -16.23 -14.92
C LYS A 10 -18.82 -16.75 -14.16
N ALA A 11 -17.75 -15.96 -14.06
CA ALA A 11 -16.60 -16.30 -13.22
C ALA A 11 -16.86 -15.91 -11.76
N ASP A 12 -17.48 -14.74 -11.55
CA ASP A 12 -17.77 -14.19 -10.22
C ASP A 12 -18.69 -15.09 -9.39
N THR A 13 -19.74 -15.67 -9.99
CA THR A 13 -20.75 -16.45 -9.25
C THR A 13 -20.27 -17.84 -8.77
N LEU A 14 -19.20 -18.39 -9.35
CA LEU A 14 -18.58 -19.64 -8.87
C LEU A 14 -17.49 -19.36 -7.82
N TYR A 15 -16.79 -18.23 -7.96
CA TYR A 15 -15.84 -17.71 -6.97
C TYR A 15 -16.53 -17.28 -5.68
N GLU A 16 -17.59 -16.47 -5.76
CA GLU A 16 -18.39 -16.01 -4.62
C GLU A 16 -19.00 -17.17 -3.82
N LYS A 17 -19.51 -18.21 -4.50
CA LYS A 17 -20.08 -19.41 -3.85
C LYS A 17 -19.05 -20.32 -3.19
N ARG A 18 -17.79 -20.31 -3.63
CA ARG A 18 -16.70 -21.06 -2.98
C ARG A 18 -16.11 -20.28 -1.81
N ILE A 19 -15.93 -18.97 -1.96
CA ILE A 19 -15.39 -18.08 -0.94
C ILE A 19 -16.31 -17.96 0.27
N SER A 20 -17.63 -18.11 0.12
CA SER A 20 -18.56 -18.05 1.27
C SER A 20 -18.31 -19.09 2.37
N ARG A 21 -17.39 -20.06 2.15
CA ARG A 21 -16.96 -21.08 3.12
C ARG A 21 -15.52 -20.90 3.60
N TYR A 22 -14.87 -19.79 3.29
CA TYR A 22 -13.49 -19.52 3.67
C TYR A 22 -13.37 -18.15 4.30
N THR A 23 -12.56 -18.06 5.34
CA THR A 23 -12.12 -16.78 5.88
C THR A 23 -11.16 -16.13 4.89
N VAL A 24 -11.50 -14.93 4.39
CA VAL A 24 -10.70 -14.20 3.40
C VAL A 24 -10.10 -12.96 4.03
N PHE A 25 -8.77 -12.85 3.96
CA PHE A 25 -8.04 -11.64 4.31
C PHE A 25 -7.28 -11.14 3.08
N ILE A 26 -7.23 -9.82 2.91
CA ILE A 26 -6.51 -9.18 1.80
C ILE A 26 -5.31 -8.42 2.37
N TYR A 27 -4.12 -8.72 1.85
CA TYR A 27 -2.89 -8.03 2.21
C TYR A 27 -2.39 -7.17 1.06
N GLY A 28 -2.06 -5.91 1.36
CA GLY A 28 -1.46 -4.98 0.41
C GLY A 28 -0.24 -4.29 0.99
N HIS A 29 0.92 -4.44 0.34
CA HIS A 29 2.17 -3.78 0.70
C HIS A 29 2.54 -2.67 -0.30
N GLY A 30 2.99 -1.51 0.18
CA GLY A 30 3.50 -0.42 -0.67
C GLY A 30 2.46 0.02 -1.71
N LEU A 31 2.77 -0.13 -3.00
CA LEU A 31 1.80 0.10 -4.08
C LEU A 31 0.54 -0.79 -3.95
N GLY A 32 0.72 -2.06 -3.56
CA GLY A 32 -0.38 -2.98 -3.30
C GLY A 32 -1.32 -2.46 -2.22
N SER A 33 -0.81 -1.75 -1.20
CA SER A 33 -1.66 -1.13 -0.18
C SER A 33 -2.59 -0.07 -0.77
N LEU A 34 -2.13 0.69 -1.78
CA LEU A 34 -2.96 1.68 -2.46
C LEU A 34 -4.02 1.03 -3.33
N ILE A 35 -3.67 -0.07 -4.01
CA ILE A 35 -4.60 -0.85 -4.84
C ILE A 35 -5.71 -1.46 -3.97
N VAL A 36 -5.35 -2.12 -2.86
CA VAL A 36 -6.32 -2.70 -1.92
C VAL A 36 -7.26 -1.62 -1.37
N ARG A 37 -6.71 -0.44 -1.05
CA ARG A 37 -7.52 0.71 -0.64
C ARG A 37 -8.45 1.24 -1.73
N MET A 38 -8.06 1.15 -3.01
CA MET A 38 -8.88 1.60 -4.13
C MET A 38 -10.07 0.67 -4.42
N ASP A 39 -9.88 -0.65 -4.28
CA ASP A 39 -10.77 -1.65 -4.89
C ASP A 39 -11.46 -2.56 -3.85
N CYS A 40 -10.71 -3.07 -2.88
CA CYS A 40 -11.17 -4.19 -2.06
C CYS A 40 -12.03 -3.79 -0.85
N ILE A 41 -12.01 -2.53 -0.43
CA ILE A 41 -12.71 -2.05 0.78
C ILE A 41 -14.24 -1.97 0.65
N HIS A 42 -14.77 -2.19 -0.56
CA HIS A 42 -16.21 -2.17 -0.85
C HIS A 42 -16.79 -3.57 -1.11
N GLU A 43 -15.94 -4.59 -1.15
CA GLU A 43 -16.37 -5.96 -1.45
C GLU A 43 -17.00 -6.64 -0.22
N LYS A 44 -18.01 -7.48 -0.46
CA LYS A 44 -18.64 -8.29 0.57
C LYS A 44 -17.92 -9.63 0.68
N GLY A 45 -17.83 -10.17 1.89
CA GLY A 45 -17.25 -11.50 2.14
C GLY A 45 -15.75 -11.50 2.45
N ILE A 46 -15.18 -10.34 2.79
CA ILE A 46 -13.82 -10.22 3.33
C ILE A 46 -13.91 -10.10 4.85
N ASN A 47 -13.09 -10.86 5.57
CA ASN A 47 -13.03 -10.87 7.03
C ASN A 47 -12.08 -9.80 7.59
N GLY A 48 -11.16 -9.29 6.78
CA GLY A 48 -10.27 -8.21 7.19
C GLY A 48 -9.26 -7.81 6.13
N VAL A 49 -8.69 -6.62 6.28
CA VAL A 49 -7.69 -6.06 5.37
C VAL A 49 -6.43 -5.70 6.13
N ILE A 50 -5.27 -6.12 5.62
CA ILE A 50 -3.95 -5.80 6.17
C ILE A 50 -3.22 -4.89 5.18
N LEU A 51 -2.82 -3.70 5.63
CA LEU A 51 -2.11 -2.71 4.82
C LEU A 51 -0.74 -2.43 5.42
N SER A 52 0.33 -2.69 4.67
CA SER A 52 1.69 -2.40 5.09
C SER A 52 2.39 -1.40 4.17
N GLY A 53 3.32 -0.61 4.73
CA GLY A 53 4.07 0.40 3.96
C GLY A 53 3.15 1.43 3.28
N THR A 54 1.96 1.68 3.85
CA THR A 54 0.99 2.62 3.29
C THR A 54 1.23 4.04 3.82
N SER A 55 0.57 5.01 3.21
CA SER A 55 0.69 6.42 3.63
C SER A 55 -0.61 7.19 3.46
N GLY A 56 -0.77 8.20 4.30
CA GLY A 56 -1.84 9.18 4.24
C GLY A 56 -1.51 10.33 3.28
N LYS A 57 -2.10 11.50 3.53
CA LYS A 57 -2.04 12.63 2.61
C LYS A 57 -0.64 13.22 2.54
N GLN A 58 -0.05 13.19 1.35
CA GLN A 58 1.23 13.86 1.09
C GLN A 58 1.01 15.26 0.52
N LYS A 59 1.54 16.29 1.20
CA LYS A 59 1.37 17.71 0.83
C LYS A 59 1.84 18.03 -0.60
N TYR A 60 2.79 17.27 -1.11
CA TYR A 60 3.37 17.47 -2.44
C TYR A 60 2.61 16.77 -3.57
N CYS A 61 1.65 15.88 -3.28
CA CYS A 61 0.98 15.05 -4.29
C CYS A 61 0.46 15.86 -5.48
N TRP A 62 -0.35 16.90 -5.24
CA TRP A 62 -0.98 17.66 -6.32
C TRP A 62 0.04 18.37 -7.22
N ARG A 63 1.13 18.91 -6.65
CA ARG A 63 2.21 19.57 -7.40
C ARG A 63 2.92 18.55 -8.30
N LYS A 64 3.14 17.34 -7.79
CA LYS A 64 3.81 16.26 -8.51
C LYS A 64 2.91 15.62 -9.57
N ILE A 65 1.60 15.53 -9.34
CA ILE A 65 0.62 15.13 -10.35
C ILE A 65 0.62 16.14 -11.51
N LEU A 66 0.59 17.44 -11.21
CA LEU A 66 0.63 18.48 -12.25
C LEU A 66 1.92 18.41 -13.07
N LEU A 67 3.06 18.23 -12.40
CA LEU A 67 4.35 18.04 -13.06
C LEU A 67 4.32 16.81 -13.97
N ALA A 68 3.87 15.67 -13.46
CA ALA A 68 3.78 14.43 -14.25
C ALA A 68 2.86 14.60 -15.46
N ALA A 69 1.70 15.25 -15.30
CA ALA A 69 0.78 15.54 -16.40
C ALA A 69 1.41 16.45 -17.48
N LEU A 70 2.24 17.43 -17.08
CA LEU A 70 3.01 18.26 -18.01
C LEU A 70 4.05 17.42 -18.76
N LEU A 71 4.85 16.62 -18.05
CA LEU A 71 5.86 15.76 -18.66
C LEU A 71 5.22 14.75 -19.62
N LYS A 72 4.08 14.17 -19.24
CA LYS A 72 3.28 13.27 -20.08
C LYS A 72 2.81 13.95 -21.36
N ARG A 73 2.41 15.22 -21.28
CA ARG A 73 1.96 15.98 -22.46
C ARG A 73 3.10 16.37 -23.40
N ILE A 74 4.30 16.60 -22.88
CA ILE A 74 5.48 16.99 -23.68
C ILE A 74 6.16 15.75 -24.29
N TRP A 75 6.32 14.68 -23.51
CA TRP A 75 7.15 13.52 -23.89
C TRP A 75 6.38 12.21 -24.09
N GLY A 76 5.08 12.18 -23.78
CA GLY A 76 4.23 10.99 -23.90
C GLY A 76 4.09 10.18 -22.60
N ALA A 77 3.07 9.32 -22.56
CA ALA A 77 2.73 8.49 -21.39
C ALA A 77 3.81 7.47 -21.01
N GLU A 78 4.39 6.82 -22.02
CA GLU A 78 5.41 5.77 -21.86
C GLU A 78 6.82 6.33 -21.62
N HIS A 79 6.99 7.65 -21.65
CA HIS A 79 8.29 8.26 -21.38
C HIS A 79 8.75 7.90 -19.97
N ARG A 80 10.03 7.51 -19.84
CA ARG A 80 10.66 7.22 -18.55
C ARG A 80 11.61 8.35 -18.20
N SER A 81 11.28 9.10 -17.15
CA SER A 81 11.98 10.34 -16.80
C SER A 81 13.03 10.11 -15.71
N VAL A 82 14.31 10.28 -16.07
CA VAL A 82 15.44 10.26 -15.12
C VAL A 82 15.28 11.32 -14.02
N TYR A 83 14.67 12.47 -14.35
CA TYR A 83 14.38 13.49 -13.35
C TYR A 83 13.40 13.00 -12.27
N LEU A 84 12.31 12.34 -12.67
CA LEU A 84 11.32 11.82 -11.71
C LEU A 84 11.92 10.72 -10.83
N GLU A 85 12.74 9.87 -11.42
CA GLU A 85 13.50 8.84 -10.69
C GLU A 85 14.40 9.46 -9.63
N LYS A 86 15.25 10.42 -10.02
CA LYS A 86 16.16 11.11 -9.10
C LYS A 86 15.43 11.88 -8.01
N ASP A 87 14.25 12.43 -8.31
CA ASP A 87 13.39 13.07 -7.32
C ASP A 87 12.84 12.07 -6.29
N ILE A 88 12.40 10.88 -6.72
CA ILE A 88 11.95 9.81 -5.82
C ILE A 88 13.12 9.32 -4.98
N GLU A 89 14.23 8.94 -5.61
CA GLU A 89 15.45 8.47 -4.96
C GLU A 89 15.90 9.46 -3.88
N LYS A 90 16.08 10.74 -4.25
CA LYS A 90 16.53 11.77 -3.32
C LYS A 90 15.56 11.94 -2.15
N ARG A 91 14.25 11.90 -2.40
CA ARG A 91 13.24 12.07 -1.35
C ARG A 91 13.22 10.90 -0.38
N LEU A 92 13.14 9.67 -0.90
CA LEU A 92 13.03 8.47 -0.07
C LEU A 92 14.34 8.20 0.65
N ASN A 93 15.47 8.44 0.00
CA ASN A 93 16.79 8.12 0.55
C ASN A 93 17.41 9.24 1.40
N HIS A 94 16.73 10.38 1.57
CA HIS A 94 17.29 11.57 2.24
C HIS A 94 17.81 11.30 3.66
N ARG A 95 17.14 10.42 4.41
CA ARG A 95 17.54 10.06 5.78
C ARG A 95 18.70 9.06 5.84
N PHE A 96 19.08 8.47 4.71
CA PHE A 96 19.99 7.33 4.62
C PHE A 96 21.24 7.63 3.76
N LEU A 97 21.52 8.90 3.47
CA LEU A 97 22.60 9.32 2.56
C LEU A 97 24.00 8.83 2.99
N LYS A 98 24.22 8.62 4.29
CA LYS A 98 25.51 8.11 4.82
C LYS A 98 25.84 6.70 4.36
N GLU A 99 24.83 5.96 3.91
CA GLU A 99 24.96 4.54 3.60
C GLU A 99 25.37 4.28 2.14
N GLN A 100 25.49 5.34 1.32
CA GLN A 100 25.99 5.32 -0.05
C GLN A 100 25.28 4.31 -0.98
N ASP A 101 23.99 4.04 -0.73
CA ASP A 101 23.12 3.19 -1.54
C ASP A 101 21.81 3.92 -1.86
N THR A 102 21.42 3.88 -3.13
CA THR A 102 20.23 4.47 -3.77
C THR A 102 18.91 4.05 -3.14
N TYR A 103 18.81 2.81 -2.67
CA TYR A 103 17.55 2.20 -2.21
C TYR A 103 17.58 1.82 -0.73
N SER A 104 18.37 2.54 0.07
CA SER A 104 18.51 2.27 1.50
C SER A 104 17.17 2.33 2.24
N TRP A 105 16.23 3.14 1.77
CA TRP A 105 14.89 3.23 2.35
C TRP A 105 14.06 1.93 2.34
N ILE A 106 14.46 0.89 1.59
CA ILE A 106 13.71 -0.37 1.49
C ILE A 106 13.79 -1.17 2.79
N ALA A 107 15.00 -1.39 3.31
CA ALA A 107 15.24 -2.18 4.53
C ALA A 107 16.48 -1.67 5.27
N ALA A 108 16.51 -1.83 6.59
CA ALA A 108 17.64 -1.46 7.44
C ALA A 108 18.83 -2.40 7.24
N ASN A 109 18.56 -3.69 6.98
CA ASN A 109 19.60 -4.67 6.75
C ASN A 109 20.32 -4.45 5.40
N GLU A 110 21.65 -4.40 5.46
CA GLU A 110 22.47 -4.12 4.27
C GLU A 110 22.36 -5.17 3.17
N LYS A 111 22.30 -6.45 3.53
CA LYS A 111 22.21 -7.53 2.55
C LYS A 111 20.90 -7.46 1.77
N ILE A 112 19.79 -7.23 2.48
CA ILE A 112 18.44 -7.13 1.91
C ILE A 112 18.35 -5.93 0.97
N ARG A 113 18.76 -4.73 1.41
CA ARG A 113 18.69 -3.54 0.54
C ARG A 113 19.60 -3.66 -0.69
N ARG A 114 20.77 -4.31 -0.61
CA ARG A 114 21.64 -4.53 -1.78
C ARG A 114 20.99 -5.45 -2.81
N GLU A 115 20.31 -6.49 -2.35
CA GLU A 115 19.53 -7.38 -3.22
C GLU A 115 18.43 -6.62 -3.95
N TYR A 116 17.66 -5.81 -3.21
CA TYR A 116 16.64 -4.95 -3.78
C TYR A 116 17.19 -3.87 -4.71
N SER A 117 18.32 -3.26 -4.37
CA SER A 117 19.00 -2.24 -5.18
C SER A 117 19.33 -2.77 -6.57
N ARG A 118 19.81 -4.03 -6.64
CA ARG A 118 20.02 -4.74 -7.91
C ARG A 118 18.71 -4.90 -8.69
N ILE A 119 17.66 -5.45 -8.07
CA ILE A 119 16.36 -5.68 -8.74
C ILE A 119 15.75 -4.37 -9.24
N TYR A 120 15.75 -3.33 -8.40
CA TYR A 120 15.15 -2.04 -8.72
C TYR A 120 15.90 -1.33 -9.85
N SER A 121 17.23 -1.48 -9.91
CA SER A 121 18.04 -0.92 -11.00
C SER A 121 17.70 -1.49 -12.38
N GLU A 122 17.09 -2.68 -12.45
CA GLU A 122 16.66 -3.31 -13.72
C GLU A 122 15.26 -2.85 -14.17
N HIS A 123 14.44 -2.35 -13.24
CA HIS A 123 13.03 -2.03 -13.50
C HIS A 123 12.70 -0.53 -13.46
N LEU A 124 13.59 0.29 -12.89
CA LEU A 124 13.49 1.74 -12.87
C LEU A 124 14.30 2.38 -14.00
N PRO A 125 13.91 3.59 -14.45
CA PRO A 125 12.74 4.38 -14.06
C PRO A 125 11.39 3.83 -14.56
N VAL A 126 10.31 4.06 -13.79
CA VAL A 126 8.92 3.84 -14.27
C VAL A 126 8.50 4.89 -15.30
N THR A 127 7.41 4.62 -16.02
CA THR A 127 6.83 5.58 -16.96
C THR A 127 6.23 6.79 -16.22
N VAL A 128 6.16 7.94 -16.90
CA VAL A 128 5.51 9.15 -16.35
C VAL A 128 4.04 8.87 -16.03
N ALA A 129 3.35 8.08 -16.86
CA ALA A 129 1.97 7.67 -16.60
C ALA A 129 1.86 6.88 -15.29
N ALA A 130 2.70 5.87 -15.08
CA ALA A 130 2.71 5.10 -13.84
C ALA A 130 2.98 5.98 -12.61
N TYR A 131 3.94 6.92 -12.71
CA TYR A 131 4.23 7.87 -11.64
C TYR A 131 3.03 8.76 -11.31
N GLU A 132 2.35 9.29 -12.34
CA GLU A 132 1.14 10.10 -12.18
C GLU A 132 0.01 9.31 -11.49
N ASP A 133 -0.21 8.06 -11.91
CA ASP A 133 -1.29 7.22 -11.42
C ASP A 133 -1.07 6.80 -9.96
N ILE A 134 0.16 6.48 -9.56
CA ILE A 134 0.51 6.20 -8.16
C ILE A 134 0.16 7.41 -7.26
N LEU A 135 0.51 8.62 -7.70
CA LEU A 135 0.22 9.83 -6.93
C LEU A 135 -1.27 10.15 -6.89
N LYS A 136 -2.01 9.91 -7.97
CA LYS A 136 -3.46 10.06 -8.02
C LYS A 136 -4.16 9.07 -7.10
N MET A 137 -3.76 7.80 -7.11
CA MET A 137 -4.27 6.78 -6.19
C MET A 137 -4.08 7.24 -4.75
N LEU A 138 -2.84 7.60 -4.37
CA LEU A 138 -2.54 8.11 -3.03
C LEU A 138 -3.41 9.32 -2.64
N ALA A 139 -3.57 10.28 -3.56
CA ALA A 139 -4.39 11.47 -3.32
C ALA A 139 -5.88 11.12 -3.11
N LEU A 140 -6.42 10.17 -3.88
CA LEU A 140 -7.80 9.72 -3.80
C LEU A 140 -8.07 8.96 -2.50
N VAL A 141 -7.24 7.96 -2.19
CA VAL A 141 -7.40 7.13 -0.97
C VAL A 141 -7.11 7.89 0.32
N SER A 142 -6.59 9.12 0.22
CA SER A 142 -6.35 10.01 1.36
C SER A 142 -7.44 11.08 1.52
N THR A 143 -8.55 10.99 0.77
CA THR A 143 -9.68 11.92 0.91
C THR A 143 -10.63 11.50 2.02
N ARG A 144 -11.26 12.48 2.70
CA ARG A 144 -12.33 12.21 3.67
C ARG A 144 -13.50 11.44 3.06
N LYS A 145 -13.76 11.64 1.76
CA LYS A 145 -14.78 10.89 1.01
C LYS A 145 -14.43 9.41 0.96
N TRP A 146 -13.17 9.07 0.69
CA TRP A 146 -12.69 7.69 0.67
C TRP A 146 -12.86 7.03 2.05
N TYR A 147 -12.36 7.67 3.12
CA TYR A 147 -12.48 7.12 4.48
C TYR A 147 -13.93 6.83 4.88
N ARG A 148 -14.88 7.70 4.51
CA ARG A 148 -16.33 7.48 4.76
C ARG A 148 -16.99 6.44 3.87
N SER A 149 -16.33 6.04 2.79
CA SER A 149 -16.87 5.07 1.83
C SER A 149 -16.42 3.65 2.13
N VAL A 150 -15.37 3.47 2.93
CA VAL A 150 -14.88 2.16 3.38
C VAL A 150 -16.01 1.47 4.15
N ASN A 151 -16.14 0.16 3.99
CA ASN A 151 -17.09 -0.62 4.76
C ASN A 151 -16.64 -0.70 6.23
N GLU A 152 -17.44 -0.12 7.14
CA GLU A 152 -17.17 -0.07 8.59
C GLU A 152 -17.11 -1.47 9.24
N ASP A 153 -17.74 -2.47 8.62
CA ASP A 153 -17.76 -3.86 9.13
C ASP A 153 -16.46 -4.63 8.87
N ILE A 154 -15.55 -4.10 8.03
CA ILE A 154 -14.29 -4.78 7.69
C ILE A 154 -13.18 -4.26 8.62
N PRO A 155 -12.62 -5.11 9.51
CA PRO A 155 -11.52 -4.70 10.37
C PRO A 155 -10.23 -4.49 9.55
N ILE A 156 -9.45 -3.48 9.93
CA ILE A 156 -8.23 -3.07 9.22
C ILE A 156 -7.01 -3.18 10.13
N LEU A 157 -5.97 -3.86 9.67
CA LEU A 157 -4.63 -3.86 10.29
C LEU A 157 -3.69 -2.96 9.49
N LEU A 158 -3.08 -1.99 10.17
CA LEU A 158 -2.06 -1.11 9.61
C LEU A 158 -0.69 -1.50 10.16
N LEU A 159 0.27 -1.77 9.27
CA LEU A 159 1.63 -2.16 9.64
C LEU A 159 2.65 -1.23 8.98
N GLY A 160 3.64 -0.73 9.72
CA GLY A 160 4.66 0.12 9.10
C GLY A 160 5.95 0.20 9.89
N GLY A 161 7.06 0.43 9.18
CA GLY A 161 8.32 0.78 9.83
C GLY A 161 8.32 2.26 10.23
N LYS A 162 8.83 2.58 11.43
CA LYS A 162 8.99 3.97 11.87
C LYS A 162 10.06 4.73 11.10
N GLU A 163 10.94 4.03 10.39
CA GLU A 163 11.93 4.64 9.52
C GLU A 163 11.48 4.75 8.06
N ASP A 164 10.28 4.27 7.71
CA ASP A 164 9.76 4.32 6.35
C ASP A 164 9.51 5.78 5.88
N PRO A 165 10.24 6.27 4.85
CA PRO A 165 10.04 7.61 4.32
C PRO A 165 8.75 7.76 3.50
N ILE A 166 8.15 6.68 2.97
CA ILE A 166 6.84 6.73 2.31
C ILE A 166 5.76 7.15 3.31
N GLY A 167 5.84 6.61 4.52
CA GLY A 167 5.03 7.00 5.67
C GLY A 167 5.53 8.27 6.38
N ASN A 168 6.51 9.02 5.87
CA ASN A 168 7.14 10.15 6.55
C ASN A 168 7.60 9.81 7.99
N GLY A 169 8.24 8.65 8.14
CA GLY A 169 8.66 8.10 9.43
C GLY A 169 7.48 7.75 10.34
N GLY A 170 6.52 6.98 9.83
CA GLY A 170 5.31 6.56 10.56
C GLY A 170 4.19 7.61 10.65
N LYS A 171 4.43 8.89 10.38
CA LYS A 171 3.41 9.95 10.48
C LYS A 171 2.24 9.78 9.50
N GLY A 172 2.53 9.30 8.29
CA GLY A 172 1.54 9.09 7.23
C GLY A 172 0.60 7.94 7.55
N ILE A 173 1.10 6.82 8.07
CA ILE A 173 0.24 5.69 8.46
C ILE A 173 -0.54 6.01 9.75
N LEU A 174 0.03 6.80 10.67
CA LEU A 174 -0.71 7.37 11.82
C LEU A 174 -1.87 8.27 11.38
N GLU A 175 -1.70 9.04 10.31
CA GLU A 175 -2.81 9.83 9.75
C GLU A 175 -3.91 8.90 9.21
N VAL A 176 -3.55 7.82 8.51
CA VAL A 176 -4.52 6.82 8.02
C VAL A 176 -5.30 6.21 9.17
N HIS A 177 -4.62 5.79 10.23
CA HIS A 177 -5.25 5.26 11.45
C HIS A 177 -6.29 6.22 12.02
N ARG A 178 -5.88 7.47 12.29
CA ARG A 178 -6.77 8.50 12.85
C ARG A 178 -7.98 8.77 11.97
N GLN A 179 -7.79 8.85 10.65
CA GLN A 179 -8.91 9.08 9.73
C GLN A 179 -9.89 7.90 9.70
N LEU A 180 -9.41 6.67 9.82
CA LEU A 180 -10.25 5.47 9.93
C LEU A 180 -11.01 5.44 11.26
N GLU A 181 -10.36 5.73 12.39
CA GLU A 181 -11.00 5.88 13.70
C GLU A 181 -12.07 7.00 13.70
N ASP A 182 -11.75 8.17 13.14
CA ASP A 182 -12.68 9.31 13.00
C ASP A 182 -13.93 8.96 12.18
N THR A 183 -13.84 7.92 11.35
CA THR A 183 -14.93 7.37 10.54
C THR A 183 -15.47 6.04 11.07
N ARG A 184 -15.16 5.70 12.33
CA ARG A 184 -15.71 4.57 13.10
C ARG A 184 -15.31 3.17 12.61
N HIS A 185 -14.26 3.06 11.81
CA HIS A 185 -13.73 1.77 11.41
C HIS A 185 -13.02 1.10 12.59
N TRP A 186 -13.15 -0.22 12.68
CA TRP A 186 -12.27 -1.01 13.54
C TRP A 186 -10.88 -1.04 12.88
N VAL A 187 -9.89 -0.44 13.54
CA VAL A 187 -8.52 -0.35 13.00
C VAL A 187 -7.50 -0.59 14.10
N GLU A 188 -6.49 -1.39 13.80
CA GLU A 188 -5.33 -1.64 14.65
C GLU A 188 -4.05 -1.17 13.93
N LEU A 189 -3.08 -0.62 14.67
CA LEU A 189 -1.83 -0.10 14.11
C LEU A 189 -0.61 -0.63 14.86
N HIS A 190 0.33 -1.20 14.10
CA HIS A 190 1.67 -1.54 14.57
C HIS A 190 2.74 -0.73 13.84
N LEU A 191 3.64 -0.15 14.63
CA LEU A 191 4.77 0.64 14.15
C LEU A 191 6.09 0.10 14.67
N TYR A 192 6.88 -0.50 13.78
CA TYR A 192 8.11 -1.20 14.14
C TYR A 192 9.32 -0.25 14.14
N GLU A 193 9.93 -0.08 15.32
CA GLU A 193 11.11 0.76 15.51
C GLU A 193 12.31 0.22 14.73
N GLY A 194 13.07 1.08 14.06
CA GLY A 194 14.26 0.70 13.29
C GLY A 194 13.99 -0.04 11.98
N MET A 195 12.75 -0.44 11.69
CA MET A 195 12.37 -0.99 10.38
C MET A 195 12.03 0.12 9.37
N ARG A 196 12.32 -0.14 8.10
CA ARG A 196 12.01 0.78 6.98
C ARG A 196 10.76 0.34 6.22
N HIS A 197 10.76 0.38 4.89
CA HIS A 197 9.55 0.13 4.10
C HIS A 197 9.12 -1.35 4.11
N ASN A 198 10.02 -2.28 3.79
CA ASN A 198 9.72 -3.70 3.62
C ASN A 198 9.81 -4.47 4.95
N ILE A 199 8.91 -4.16 5.89
CA ILE A 199 8.90 -4.76 7.24
C ILE A 199 8.89 -6.31 7.25
N CYS A 200 8.27 -6.95 6.25
CA CYS A 200 8.20 -8.41 6.11
C CYS A 200 9.51 -9.06 5.66
N ASP A 201 10.47 -8.25 5.19
CA ASP A 201 11.80 -8.70 4.77
C ASP A 201 12.86 -8.35 5.80
N GLU A 202 12.58 -7.50 6.79
CA GLU A 202 13.54 -7.07 7.81
C GLU A 202 14.05 -8.24 8.68
N VAL A 203 15.16 -8.02 9.38
CA VAL A 203 15.77 -9.06 10.26
C VAL A 203 14.77 -9.57 11.30
N ARG A 204 13.96 -8.67 11.84
CA ARG A 204 12.90 -9.00 12.81
C ARG A 204 11.56 -9.19 12.13
N ARG A 205 11.48 -9.78 10.93
CA ARG A 205 10.19 -10.03 10.26
C ARG A 205 9.24 -10.95 11.05
N ASP A 206 9.77 -11.77 11.96
CA ASP A 206 8.95 -12.73 12.73
C ASP A 206 7.98 -12.03 13.71
N GLU A 207 8.31 -10.84 14.23
CA GLU A 207 7.34 -10.01 14.99
C GLU A 207 6.18 -9.58 14.08
N VAL A 208 6.47 -9.12 12.87
CA VAL A 208 5.46 -8.70 11.88
C VAL A 208 4.51 -9.85 11.54
N TYR A 209 5.06 -11.04 11.23
CA TYR A 209 4.24 -12.21 10.91
C TYR A 209 3.42 -12.70 12.11
N THR A 210 3.95 -12.56 13.33
CA THR A 210 3.22 -12.91 14.55
C THR A 210 2.02 -11.99 14.75
N ASP A 211 2.21 -10.68 14.61
CA ASP A 211 1.12 -9.69 14.75
C ASP A 211 0.04 -9.91 13.68
N MET A 212 0.44 -10.13 12.41
CA MET A 212 -0.50 -10.48 11.34
C MET A 212 -1.31 -11.73 11.68
N LEU A 213 -0.66 -12.79 12.15
CA LEU A 213 -1.31 -14.05 12.45
C LEU A 213 -2.26 -13.93 13.65
N GLN A 214 -1.85 -13.24 14.71
CA GLN A 214 -2.68 -13.02 15.90
C GLN A 214 -3.91 -12.19 15.55
N TRP A 215 -3.71 -11.13 14.77
CA TRP A 215 -4.79 -10.29 14.28
C TRP A 215 -5.78 -11.07 13.39
N MET A 216 -5.27 -11.87 12.44
CA MET A 216 -6.12 -12.73 11.62
C MET A 216 -6.94 -13.70 12.47
N LYS A 217 -6.34 -14.34 13.46
CA LYS A 217 -7.05 -15.26 14.37
C LYS A 217 -8.17 -14.58 15.15
N LEU A 218 -7.98 -13.33 15.57
CA LEU A 218 -9.01 -12.55 16.26
C LEU A 218 -10.24 -12.27 15.38
N HIS A 219 -10.06 -12.18 14.07
CA HIS A 219 -11.10 -11.88 13.09
C HIS A 219 -11.51 -13.08 12.23
N MET A 220 -11.05 -14.27 12.58
CA MET A 220 -11.60 -15.52 12.05
C MET A 220 -12.95 -15.78 12.73
N ASN A 221 -13.97 -16.12 11.94
CA ASN A 221 -15.23 -16.63 12.51
C ASN A 221 -14.94 -17.96 13.23
N GLU A 222 -15.43 -18.12 14.46
CA GLU A 222 -15.21 -19.29 15.34
C GLU A 222 -15.80 -20.61 14.79
N GLU A 223 -16.46 -20.64 13.63
CA GLU A 223 -17.05 -21.86 13.05
C GLU A 223 -16.04 -22.89 12.52
N TYR A 224 -14.73 -22.67 12.70
CA TYR A 224 -13.68 -23.58 12.25
C TYR A 224 -12.78 -24.08 13.39
N GLU A 225 -13.37 -24.38 14.56
CA GLU A 225 -12.75 -25.37 15.44
C GLU A 225 -12.71 -26.72 14.70
N LEU A 226 -11.48 -27.23 14.57
CA LEU A 226 -11.08 -28.48 13.94
C LEU A 226 -12.08 -29.63 14.21
N GLN A 227 -12.80 -30.07 13.17
CA GLN A 227 -13.15 -31.48 12.98
C GLN A 227 -11.95 -32.20 12.35
#